data_AF-A0A1Q9QWB1-F1
#
_entry.id   AF-A0A1Q9QWB1-F1
#
_cell.length_a   1.000
_cell.length_b   1.000
_cell.length_c   1.000
_cell.angle_alpha   90.00
_cell.angle_beta   90.00
_cell.angle_gamma   90.00
#
_symmetry.space_group_name_H-M   'P 1'
#
loop_
_entity.id
_entity.type
_entity.pdbx_description
1 polymer ?
#
loop_
_entity_poly.entity_id
_entity_poly.type
_entity_poly.pdbx_seq_one_letter_code
_entity_poly.pdbx_strand_id
1 'polypeptide(L)'
;MANRYELSDEAWNLVADLFTSTHTRGRPRSSDRLMLDGVLWLLRSGAPWRDMPERFGPWRTIYHRFRLWRNRGTFEQMLKRLHLQHNDQGLIDLQTWMIDSTAVRATRASSGAGKKGGLMSPQITL
;
A
#
# COMPACT_ATOMS: atom_id res chain seq x y z
N MET A 1 0.27 3.32 24.82
CA MET A 1 1.49 2.88 24.10
C MET A 1 1.03 2.01 22.93
N ALA A 2 1.51 2.27 21.72
CA ALA A 2 1.17 1.47 20.55
C ALA A 2 2.01 0.19 20.50
N ASN A 3 1.41 -0.94 20.11
CA ASN A 3 2.19 -2.14 19.82
C ASN A 3 3.04 -1.93 18.56
N ARG A 4 4.06 -2.78 18.36
CA ARG A 4 4.98 -2.72 17.22
C ARG A 4 4.29 -2.69 15.85
N TYR A 5 3.03 -3.06 15.73
CA TYR A 5 2.33 -3.15 14.44
C TYR A 5 1.12 -2.23 14.34
N GLU A 6 0.99 -1.28 15.26
CA GLU A 6 -0.20 -0.43 15.40
C GLU A 6 0.23 1.04 15.40
N LEU A 7 -0.66 1.91 14.91
CA LEU A 7 -0.49 3.35 15.09
C LEU A 7 -0.85 3.74 16.53
N SER A 8 -0.09 4.68 17.10
CA SER A 8 -0.51 5.39 18.31
C SER A 8 -1.84 6.10 18.08
N ASP A 9 -2.61 6.30 19.14
CA ASP A 9 -3.89 7.03 19.05
C ASP A 9 -3.73 8.42 18.43
N GLU A 10 -2.65 9.12 18.75
CA GLU A 10 -2.32 10.43 18.18
C GLU A 10 -2.13 10.36 16.66
N ALA A 11 -1.22 9.50 16.19
CA ALA A 11 -0.99 9.24 14.77
C ALA A 11 -2.26 8.79 14.03
N TRP A 12 -3.08 7.93 14.66
CA TRP A 12 -4.35 7.49 14.10
C TRP A 12 -5.32 8.66 13.93
N ASN A 13 -5.49 9.50 14.96
CA ASN A 13 -6.39 10.65 14.92
C ASN A 13 -6.01 11.65 13.81
N LEU A 14 -4.73 11.77 13.48
CA LEU A 14 -4.26 12.64 12.40
C LEU A 14 -4.65 12.15 10.99
N VAL A 15 -4.90 10.85 10.83
CA VAL A 15 -5.09 10.21 9.51
C VAL A 15 -6.43 9.49 9.37
N ALA A 16 -7.22 9.37 10.44
CA ALA A 16 -8.44 8.57 10.48
C ALA A 16 -9.47 8.95 9.40
N ASP A 17 -9.57 10.23 9.06
CA ASP A 17 -10.43 10.76 7.99
C ASP A 17 -10.05 10.23 6.59
N LEU A 18 -8.79 9.88 6.36
CA LEU A 18 -8.34 9.31 5.09
C LEU A 18 -8.86 7.88 4.87
N PHE A 19 -9.13 7.16 5.95
CA PHE A 19 -9.57 5.76 5.94
C PHE A 19 -11.08 5.62 6.07
N THR A 20 -11.69 6.52 6.83
CA THR A 20 -13.11 6.49 7.16
C THR A 20 -13.94 6.95 5.96
N SER A 21 -14.71 6.04 5.36
CA SER A 21 -15.75 6.43 4.39
C SER A 21 -17.12 6.41 5.06
N THR A 22 -17.85 7.52 4.99
CA THR A 22 -19.24 7.62 5.42
C THR A 22 -20.14 6.83 4.46
N HIS A 23 -20.44 5.58 4.82
CA HIS A 23 -21.52 4.83 4.16
C HIS A 23 -22.68 4.67 5.12
N THR A 24 -23.83 5.23 4.74
CA THR A 24 -25.03 5.36 5.56
C THR A 24 -25.96 4.13 5.47
N ARG A 25 -25.62 3.12 4.67
CA ARG A 25 -26.48 1.93 4.43
C ARG A 25 -25.67 0.63 4.37
N GLY A 26 -26.23 -0.43 4.97
CA GLY A 26 -25.70 -1.80 4.92
C GLY A 26 -25.20 -2.31 6.27
N ARG A 27 -24.66 -3.54 6.28
CA ARG A 27 -24.05 -4.15 7.47
C ARG A 27 -22.93 -3.25 8.02
N PRO A 28 -22.84 -3.04 9.35
CA PRO A 28 -21.75 -2.30 9.95
C PRO A 28 -20.40 -2.81 9.45
N ARG A 29 -19.56 -1.88 8.98
CA ARG A 29 -18.22 -2.21 8.50
C ARG A 29 -17.35 -2.55 9.69
N SER A 30 -16.42 -3.49 9.50
CA SER A 30 -15.32 -3.69 10.46
C SER A 30 -14.54 -2.40 10.66
N SER A 31 -14.02 -2.19 11.87
CA SER A 31 -13.23 -1.01 12.24
C SER A 31 -12.11 -0.74 11.22
N ASP A 32 -12.10 0.46 10.63
CA ASP A 32 -11.08 0.83 9.65
C ASP A 32 -9.68 0.91 10.29
N ARG A 33 -9.60 1.23 11.59
CA ARG A 33 -8.35 1.14 12.37
C ARG A 33 -7.82 -0.29 12.45
N LEU A 34 -8.67 -1.24 12.84
CA LEU A 34 -8.30 -2.66 12.94
C LEU A 34 -7.83 -3.21 11.58
N MET A 35 -8.49 -2.77 10.50
CA MET A 35 -8.11 -3.13 9.13
C MET A 35 -6.74 -2.54 8.76
N LEU A 36 -6.47 -1.28 9.13
CA LEU A 36 -5.16 -0.66 8.93
C LEU A 36 -4.06 -1.36 9.74
N ASP A 37 -4.31 -1.68 11.01
CA ASP A 37 -3.36 -2.40 11.86
C ASP A 37 -3.02 -3.79 11.26
N GLY A 38 -4.01 -4.48 10.68
CA GLY A 38 -3.78 -5.71 9.93
C GLY A 38 -2.88 -5.53 8.70
N VAL A 39 -3.07 -4.44 7.96
CA VAL A 39 -2.18 -4.08 6.83
C VAL A 39 -0.76 -3.78 7.33
N LEU A 40 -0.61 -2.99 8.38
CA LEU A 40 0.69 -2.62 8.94
C LEU A 40 1.44 -3.84 9.49
N TRP A 41 0.72 -4.77 10.14
CA TRP A 41 1.29 -6.05 10.56
C TRP A 41 1.85 -6.83 9.39
N LEU A 42 1.12 -6.91 8.27
CA LEU A 42 1.59 -7.61 7.08
C LEU A 42 2.81 -6.93 6.45
N LEU A 43 2.76 -5.61 6.27
CA LEU A 43 3.86 -4.84 5.67
C LEU A 43 5.15 -4.95 6.49
N ARG A 44 5.05 -5.02 7.82
CA ARG A 44 6.20 -5.10 8.71
C ARG A 44 6.72 -6.52 8.93
N SER A 45 5.84 -7.53 8.85
CA SER A 45 6.24 -8.94 9.01
C SER A 45 6.73 -9.58 7.71
N GLY A 46 6.25 -9.11 6.55
CA GLY A 46 6.49 -9.75 5.26
C GLY A 46 5.80 -11.11 5.10
N ALA A 47 4.92 -11.49 6.04
CA ALA A 47 4.22 -12.77 6.00
C ALA A 47 3.26 -12.86 4.80
N PRO A 48 2.95 -14.06 4.31
CA PRO A 48 1.87 -14.26 3.34
C PRO A 48 0.54 -13.77 3.89
N TRP A 49 -0.33 -13.20 3.04
CA TRP A 49 -1.68 -12.75 3.43
C TRP A 49 -2.52 -13.83 4.13
N ARG A 50 -2.30 -15.11 3.79
CA ARG A 50 -3.04 -16.24 4.35
C ARG A 50 -2.64 -16.58 5.79
N ASP A 51 -1.45 -16.17 6.21
CA ASP A 51 -0.90 -16.46 7.54
C ASP A 51 -1.23 -15.35 8.54
N MET A 52 -2.06 -14.40 8.11
CA MET A 52 -2.45 -13.28 8.92
C MET A 52 -3.27 -13.72 10.14
N PRO A 53 -2.95 -13.23 11.35
CA PRO A 53 -3.67 -13.57 12.57
C PRO A 53 -5.16 -13.25 12.50
N GLU A 54 -5.99 -14.17 13.01
CA GLU A 54 -7.45 -14.04 12.97
C GLU A 54 -7.98 -12.81 13.72
N ARG A 55 -7.21 -12.26 14.67
CA ARG A 55 -7.58 -11.04 15.43
C ARG A 55 -7.90 -9.83 14.55
N PHE A 56 -7.34 -9.75 13.35
CA PHE A 56 -7.62 -8.67 12.40
C PHE A 56 -8.86 -8.92 11.54
N GLY A 57 -9.37 -10.16 11.55
CA GLY A 57 -10.48 -10.61 10.72
C GLY A 57 -10.02 -11.28 9.41
N PRO A 58 -10.96 -11.55 8.48
CA PRO A 58 -10.67 -12.31 7.27
C PRO A 58 -9.67 -11.58 6.35
N TRP A 59 -8.55 -12.24 6.03
CA TRP A 59 -7.48 -11.65 5.20
C TRP A 59 -7.96 -11.11 3.85
N ARG A 60 -8.98 -11.73 3.24
CA ARG A 60 -9.58 -11.26 1.97
C ARG A 60 -10.18 -9.86 2.10
N THR A 61 -10.83 -9.58 3.23
CA THR A 61 -11.43 -8.27 3.53
C THR A 61 -10.35 -7.21 3.69
N ILE A 62 -9.27 -7.55 4.41
CA ILE A 62 -8.13 -6.65 4.62
C ILE A 62 -7.42 -6.36 3.31
N TYR A 63 -7.16 -7.40 2.51
CA TYR A 63 -6.57 -7.23 1.18
C TYR A 63 -7.42 -6.33 0.28
N HIS A 64 -8.74 -6.50 0.29
CA HIS A 64 -9.63 -5.64 -0.48
C HIS A 64 -9.57 -4.17 -0.01
N ARG A 65 -9.57 -3.93 1.31
CA ARG A 65 -9.38 -2.59 1.90
C ARG A 65 -8.05 -1.97 1.49
N PHE A 66 -6.97 -2.73 1.66
CA PHE A 66 -5.62 -2.32 1.25
C PHE A 66 -5.57 -1.92 -0.23
N ARG A 67 -6.13 -2.73 -1.12
CA ARG A 67 -6.19 -2.42 -2.55
C ARG A 67 -6.95 -1.13 -2.84
N LEU A 68 -8.10 -0.91 -2.18
CA LEU A 68 -8.87 0.32 -2.33
C LEU A 68 -8.10 1.56 -1.86
N TRP A 69 -7.49 1.50 -0.68
CA TRP A 69 -6.72 2.60 -0.11
C TRP A 69 -5.46 2.89 -0.93
N ARG A 70 -4.75 1.86 -1.38
CA ARG A 70 -3.60 2.01 -2.28
C ARG A 70 -4.01 2.71 -3.58
N ASN A 71 -5.07 2.26 -4.23
CA ASN A 71 -5.53 2.86 -5.48
C ASN A 71 -6.02 4.30 -5.32
N ARG A 72 -6.44 4.70 -4.12
CA ARG A 72 -6.83 6.08 -3.79
C ARG A 72 -5.65 6.95 -3.37
N GLY A 73 -4.43 6.39 -3.27
CA GLY A 73 -3.26 7.11 -2.73
C GLY A 73 -3.41 7.46 -1.24
N THR A 74 -4.22 6.71 -0.50
CA THR A 74 -4.49 6.95 0.94
C THR A 74 -3.21 6.81 1.76
N PHE A 75 -2.35 5.82 1.45
CA PHE A 75 -1.09 5.60 2.16
C PHE A 75 -0.11 6.77 1.96
N GLU A 76 -0.11 7.37 0.78
CA GLU A 76 0.83 8.45 0.45
C GLU A 76 0.43 9.72 1.17
N GLN A 77 -0.88 9.97 1.28
CA GLN A 77 -1.43 11.03 2.10
C GLN A 77 -1.17 10.81 3.60
N MET A 78 -1.34 9.56 4.08
CA MET A 78 -1.04 9.19 5.47
C MET A 78 0.43 9.43 5.80
N LEU A 79 1.35 8.94 4.97
CA LEU A 79 2.79 9.12 5.13
C LEU A 79 3.16 10.60 5.16
N LYS A 80 2.62 11.40 4.23
CA LYS A 80 2.85 12.85 4.20
C LYS A 80 2.44 13.53 5.51
N ARG A 81 1.23 13.23 6.03
CA ARG A 81 0.74 13.85 7.27
C ARG A 81 1.60 13.48 8.48
N LEU A 82 1.94 12.20 8.61
CA LEU A 82 2.78 11.72 9.71
C LEU A 82 4.20 12.30 9.62
N HIS A 83 4.76 12.41 8.41
CA HIS A 83 6.08 13.00 8.19
C HIS A 83 6.12 14.48 8.59
N LEU A 84 5.11 15.26 8.21
CA LEU A 84 5.01 16.66 8.62
C LEU A 84 4.93 16.80 10.14
N GLN A 85 4.11 15.99 10.82
CA GLN A 85 4.03 15.98 12.29
C GLN A 85 5.38 15.67 12.94
N HIS A 86 6.09 14.64 12.46
CA HIS A 86 7.40 14.28 13.02
C HIS A 86 8.46 15.34 12.74
N ASN A 87 8.39 16.00 11.58
CA ASN A 87 9.26 17.12 11.25
C ASN A 87 9.03 18.31 12.19
N ASP A 88 7.77 18.68 12.45
CA ASP A 88 7.42 19.76 13.38
C ASP A 88 7.85 19.46 14.82
N GLN A 89 7.86 18.18 15.20
CA GLN A 89 8.38 17.72 16.50
C GLN A 89 9.91 17.62 16.55
N GLY A 90 10.62 17.92 15.46
CA GLY A 90 12.09 17.82 15.39
C GLY A 90 12.60 16.38 15.43
N LEU A 91 11.75 15.38 15.14
CA LEU A 91 12.09 13.96 15.14
C LEU A 91 12.73 13.48 13.83
N ILE A 92 12.80 14.35 12.83
CA ILE A 92 13.41 14.06 11.52
C ILE A 92 14.70 14.85 11.38
N ASP A 93 15.82 14.16 11.23
CA ASP A 93 17.08 14.78 10.86
C ASP A 93 17.10 15.07 9.36
N LEU A 94 17.10 16.36 9.01
CA LEU A 94 17.18 16.84 7.62
C LEU A 94 18.62 17.12 7.16
N GLN A 95 19.60 17.02 8.07
CA GLN A 95 21.01 17.27 7.77
C GLN A 95 21.71 16.00 7.26
N THR A 96 21.28 14.82 7.72
CA THR A 96 21.83 13.53 7.31
C THR A 96 20.99 12.89 6.22
N TRP A 97 21.59 12.66 5.05
CA TRP A 97 20.95 11.98 3.93
C TRP A 97 21.59 10.60 3.70
N MET A 98 20.78 9.54 3.73
CA MET A 98 21.20 8.20 3.34
C MET A 98 20.58 7.87 1.98
N ILE A 99 21.42 7.54 1.00
CA ILE A 99 20.96 7.15 -0.33
C ILE A 99 20.92 5.62 -0.37
N ASP A 100 19.74 5.05 -0.60
CA ASP A 100 19.60 3.64 -0.95
C ASP A 100 19.40 3.48 -2.48
N SER A 101 19.77 2.32 -3.01
CA SER A 101 19.44 1.95 -4.38
C SER A 101 19.11 0.46 -4.43
N THR A 102 18.15 0.09 -5.27
CA THR A 102 17.82 -1.31 -5.55
C THR A 102 17.99 -1.57 -7.04
N ALA A 103 18.86 -2.51 -7.40
CA ALA A 103 19.05 -2.95 -8.78
C ALA A 103 18.53 -4.38 -8.94
N VAL A 104 17.53 -4.58 -9.80
CA VAL A 104 17.02 -5.91 -10.16
C VAL A 104 17.43 -6.21 -11.59
N ARG A 105 18.19 -7.30 -11.78
CA ARG A 105 18.59 -7.75 -13.12
C ARG A 105 17.36 -8.24 -13.88
N ALA A 106 17.13 -7.68 -15.07
CA ALA A 106 16.10 -8.18 -15.97
C ALA A 106 16.46 -9.59 -16.48
N THR A 107 15.52 -10.54 -16.38
CA THR A 107 15.65 -11.86 -17.02
C THR A 107 15.52 -11.74 -18.54
N ARG A 108 16.23 -12.59 -19.30
CA ARG A 108 16.21 -12.64 -20.77
C ARG A 108 14.80 -12.62 -21.43
N ALA A 109 13.77 -13.05 -20.71
CA ALA A 109 12.39 -13.10 -21.18
C ALA A 109 11.52 -11.87 -20.78
N SER A 110 12.10 -10.82 -20.19
CA SER A 110 11.36 -9.61 -19.78
C SER A 110 10.92 -8.72 -20.96
N SER A 111 11.61 -8.84 -22.08
CA SER A 111 11.19 -8.28 -23.36
C SER A 111 10.13 -9.21 -23.93
N GLY A 112 8.84 -8.89 -23.75
CA GLY A 112 7.74 -9.74 -24.21
C GLY A 112 7.90 -10.20 -25.68
N ALA A 113 7.30 -11.33 -26.02
CA ALA A 113 7.25 -11.81 -27.40
C ALA A 113 6.62 -10.73 -28.31
N GLY A 114 7.27 -10.41 -29.43
CA GLY A 114 6.72 -9.49 -30.43
C GLY A 114 5.32 -9.92 -30.85
N LYS A 115 4.39 -8.97 -31.01
CA LYS A 115 3.03 -9.25 -31.47
C LYS A 115 3.10 -10.00 -32.80
N LYS A 116 2.69 -11.28 -32.83
CA LYS A 116 2.44 -12.00 -34.08
C LYS A 116 1.20 -11.41 -34.75
N GLY A 117 1.39 -10.64 -35.81
CA GLY A 117 0.29 -10.15 -36.64
C GLY A 117 0.65 -8.88 -37.40
N GLY A 118 1.41 -9.02 -38.49
CA GLY A 118 1.77 -7.90 -39.34
C GLY A 118 2.71 -8.31 -40.47
N LEU A 119 2.39 -9.37 -41.21
CA LEU A 119 2.97 -9.56 -42.54
C LEU A 119 2.01 -8.92 -43.54
N MET A 120 2.35 -7.71 -43.99
CA MET A 120 1.76 -7.17 -45.21
C MET A 120 2.30 -7.99 -46.38
N SER A 121 1.39 -8.56 -47.18
CA SER A 121 1.73 -9.25 -48.41
C SER A 121 2.42 -8.29 -49.39
N PRO A 122 3.58 -8.64 -49.98
CA PRO A 122 4.15 -7.84 -51.04
C PRO A 122 3.26 -7.97 -52.30
N GLN A 123 2.78 -6.83 -52.83
CA GLN A 123 2.24 -6.77 -54.18
C GLN A 123 3.40 -6.92 -55.17
N ILE A 124 3.35 -7.96 -55.99
CA ILE A 124 4.19 -8.06 -57.20
C ILE A 124 3.30 -7.62 -58.36
N THR A 125 3.60 -6.43 -58.89
CA THR A 125 3.03 -5.92 -60.15
C THR A 125 3.82 -6.54 -61.31
N LEU A 126 3.12 -7.12 -62.28
CA LEU A 126 3.66 -7.48 -63.61
C LEU A 126 3.72 -6.25 -64.51
#